data_AF-F6BAX4-F1
#
_entry.id   AF-F6BAX4-F1
#
_cell.length_a   1.000
_cell.length_b   1.000
_cell.length_c   1.000
_cell.angle_alpha   90.00
_cell.angle_beta   90.00
_cell.angle_gamma   90.00
#
_symmetry.space_group_name_H-M   'P 1'
#
loop_
_entity.id
_entity.type
_entity.pdbx_description
1 polymer ?
#
loop_
_entity_poly.entity_id
_entity_poly.type
_entity_poly.pdbx_seq_one_letter_code
_entity_poly.pdbx_strand_id
1 'polypeptide(L)'
;MDKRLLIQNIDIIFILLCLIIVSYYMVFEKYNILRVIFGSLMVLFFPGYLLINTLFFNNKIFNNLEKFGLSLGLSICITGLLGFVLSLIYIISEYTILLTISLWNIFFSMLLFIMRAYNYK
;
A
#
# COMPACT_ATOMS: atom_id res chain seq x y z
N MET A 1 19.93 -14.89 7.19
CA MET A 1 18.92 -14.34 6.26
C MET A 1 19.61 -13.99 4.97
N ASP A 2 19.15 -14.56 3.86
CA ASP A 2 19.77 -14.38 2.55
C ASP A 2 19.67 -12.92 2.11
N LYS A 3 20.79 -12.25 1.77
CA LYS A 3 20.79 -10.82 1.40
C LYS A 3 19.84 -10.50 0.24
N ARG A 4 19.57 -11.48 -0.62
CA ARG A 4 18.65 -11.38 -1.76
C ARG A 4 17.18 -11.22 -1.34
N LEU A 5 16.75 -11.88 -0.26
CA LEU A 5 15.40 -11.71 0.31
C LEU A 5 15.20 -10.31 0.90
N LEU A 6 16.24 -9.75 1.52
CA LEU A 6 16.20 -8.38 2.05
C LEU A 6 16.09 -7.36 0.92
N ILE A 7 16.88 -7.51 -0.15
CA ILE A 7 16.85 -6.61 -1.31
C ILE A 7 15.50 -6.67 -2.03
N GLN A 8 14.90 -7.86 -2.13
CA GLN A 8 13.61 -8.00 -2.79
C GLN A 8 12.47 -7.32 -2.02
N ASN A 9 12.54 -7.28 -0.69
CA ASN A 9 11.48 -6.76 0.19
C ASN A 9 11.64 -5.29 0.61
N ILE A 10 12.58 -4.56 0.00
CA ILE A 10 12.83 -3.13 0.31
C ILE A 10 11.56 -2.29 0.08
N ASP A 11 10.81 -2.59 -0.97
CA ASP A 11 9.53 -1.95 -1.30
C ASP A 11 8.49 -2.13 -0.18
N ILE A 12 8.36 -3.34 0.36
CA ILE A 12 7.44 -3.63 1.47
C ILE A 12 7.85 -2.86 2.74
N ILE A 13 9.15 -2.86 3.05
CA ILE A 13 9.70 -2.14 4.21
C ILE A 13 9.45 -0.64 4.06
N PHE A 14 9.64 -0.09 2.86
CA PHE A 14 9.40 1.32 2.58
C PHE A 14 7.92 1.71 2.78
N ILE A 15 6.99 0.86 2.33
CA ILE A 15 5.55 1.08 2.52
C ILE A 15 5.18 1.05 4.02
N LEU A 16 5.70 0.08 4.77
CA LEU A 16 5.48 -0.02 6.21
C LEU A 16 6.07 1.18 6.97
N LEU A 17 7.26 1.65 6.58
CA LEU A 17 7.87 2.85 7.15
C LEU A 17 7.00 4.08 6.89
N CYS A 18 6.50 4.26 5.65
CA CYS A 18 5.59 5.35 5.33
C CYS A 18 4.30 5.30 6.15
N LEU A 19 3.73 4.10 6.36
CA LEU A 19 2.55 3.91 7.21
C LEU A 19 2.79 4.39 8.65
N ILE A 20 3.95 4.07 9.23
CA ILE A 20 4.33 4.49 10.59
C ILE A 20 4.52 6.01 10.64
N ILE A 21 5.17 6.59 9.64
CA ILE A 21 5.39 8.05 9.57
C ILE A 21 4.04 8.79 9.48
N VAL A 22 3.15 8.33 8.61
CA VAL A 22 1.83 8.95 8.42
C VAL A 22 0.96 8.81 9.68
N SER A 23 0.97 7.64 10.32
CA SER A 23 0.20 7.43 11.57
C SER A 23 0.74 8.25 12.73
N TYR A 24 2.07 8.41 12.84
CA TYR A 24 2.71 9.28 13.82
C TYR A 24 2.26 10.75 13.64
N TYR A 25 2.39 11.29 12.42
CA TYR A 25 1.98 12.67 12.14
C TYR A 25 0.47 12.88 12.31
N MET A 26 -0.34 11.85 12.12
CA MET A 26 -1.78 11.94 12.38
C MET A 26 -2.11 12.20 13.86
N VAL A 27 -1.37 11.58 14.78
CA VAL A 27 -1.62 11.68 16.23
C VAL A 27 -1.01 12.94 16.83
N PHE A 28 0.22 13.30 16.42
CA PHE A 28 0.99 14.35 17.09
C PHE A 28 0.96 15.71 16.36
N GLU A 29 0.90 15.75 15.03
CA GLU A 29 0.98 17.00 14.26
C GLU A 29 0.04 17.02 13.04
N LYS A 30 -1.20 17.46 13.27
CA LYS A 30 -2.24 17.46 12.22
C LYS A 30 -1.90 18.32 11.00
N TYR A 31 -1.08 19.36 11.11
CA TYR A 31 -0.84 20.33 10.03
C TYR A 31 0.57 20.25 9.41
N ASN A 32 1.12 19.05 9.28
CA ASN A 32 2.43 18.87 8.66
C ASN A 32 2.33 18.60 7.14
N ILE A 33 3.16 19.27 6.35
CA ILE A 33 3.26 19.11 4.88
C ILE A 33 3.71 17.68 4.52
N LEU A 34 4.59 17.10 5.34
CA LEU A 34 5.06 15.72 5.19
C LEU A 34 3.88 14.73 5.21
N ARG A 35 2.87 14.98 6.06
CA ARG A 35 1.66 14.14 6.13
C ARG A 35 0.88 14.17 4.81
N VAL A 36 0.79 15.33 4.16
CA VAL A 36 0.06 15.46 2.89
C VAL A 36 0.79 14.72 1.78
N ILE A 37 2.11 14.85 1.71
CA ILE A 37 2.93 14.19 0.68
C ILE A 37 2.90 12.68 0.88
N PHE A 38 3.25 12.18 2.08
CA PHE A 38 3.28 10.73 2.33
C PHE A 38 1.88 10.11 2.38
N GLY A 39 0.89 10.83 2.91
CA GLY A 39 -0.50 10.40 2.93
C GLY A 39 -1.09 10.29 1.53
N SER A 40 -0.83 11.26 0.65
CA SER A 40 -1.30 11.17 -0.75
C SER A 40 -0.64 10.02 -1.49
N LEU A 41 0.68 9.82 -1.36
CA LEU A 41 1.37 8.63 -1.89
C LEU A 41 0.76 7.32 -1.39
N MET A 42 0.41 7.27 -0.10
CA MET A 42 -0.19 6.10 0.53
C MET A 42 -1.59 5.79 0.01
N VAL A 43 -2.36 6.79 -0.39
CA VAL A 43 -3.70 6.62 -0.98
C VAL A 43 -3.59 6.37 -2.50
N LEU A 44 -2.71 7.07 -3.20
CA LEU A 44 -2.67 7.10 -4.66
C LEU A 44 -1.80 6.00 -5.30
N PHE A 45 -0.90 5.37 -4.55
CA PHE A 45 0.05 4.42 -5.13
C PHE A 45 0.10 3.08 -4.41
N PHE A 46 0.22 3.08 -3.08
CA PHE A 46 0.50 1.84 -2.33
C PHE A 46 -0.56 0.74 -2.45
N PRO A 47 -1.88 0.99 -2.33
CA PRO A 47 -2.86 -0.09 -2.33
C PRO A 47 -2.96 -0.77 -3.69
N GLY A 48 -2.78 -0.02 -4.79
CA GLY A 48 -2.71 -0.57 -6.14
C GLY A 48 -1.39 -1.31 -6.42
N TYR A 49 -0.26 -0.76 -5.98
CA TYR A 49 1.06 -1.38 -6.15
C TYR A 49 1.16 -2.75 -5.47
N LEU A 50 0.76 -2.82 -4.19
CA LEU A 50 0.75 -4.05 -3.41
C LEU A 50 -0.15 -5.10 -4.08
N LEU A 51 -1.35 -4.70 -4.48
CA LEU A 51 -2.30 -5.61 -5.11
C LEU A 51 -1.78 -6.18 -6.43
N ILE A 52 -1.19 -5.37 -7.31
CA ILE A 52 -0.60 -5.87 -8.57
C ILE A 52 0.57 -6.80 -8.31
N ASN A 53 1.46 -6.43 -7.40
CA ASN A 53 2.62 -7.26 -7.08
C ASN A 53 2.19 -8.61 -6.48
N THR A 54 1.05 -8.67 -5.78
CA THR A 54 0.47 -9.93 -5.31
C THR A 54 -0.25 -10.71 -6.41
N LEU A 55 -1.17 -10.10 -7.15
CA LEU A 55 -1.98 -10.80 -8.17
C LEU A 55 -1.15 -11.27 -9.36
N PHE A 56 -0.19 -10.45 -9.81
CA PHE A 56 0.65 -10.74 -10.96
C PHE A 56 2.09 -11.06 -10.53
N PHE A 57 2.21 -11.76 -9.39
CA PHE A 57 3.49 -12.20 -8.88
C PHE A 57 4.21 -13.07 -9.92
N ASN A 58 5.46 -12.71 -10.24
CA ASN A 58 6.29 -13.39 -11.24
C ASN A 58 5.75 -13.41 -12.69
N ASN A 59 4.67 -12.68 -13.00
CA ASN A 59 4.19 -12.58 -14.37
C ASN A 59 5.14 -11.72 -15.21
N LYS A 60 5.77 -12.36 -16.19
CA LYS A 60 6.63 -11.74 -17.22
C LYS A 60 5.83 -11.13 -18.37
N ILE A 61 4.51 -11.33 -18.36
CA ILE A 61 3.60 -10.85 -19.41
C ILE A 61 3.57 -9.32 -19.44
N PHE A 62 3.55 -8.71 -18.25
CA PHE A 62 3.47 -7.25 -18.14
C PHE A 62 4.85 -6.61 -18.00
N ASN A 63 5.09 -5.62 -18.84
CA ASN A 63 6.32 -4.83 -18.79
C ASN A 63 6.30 -3.90 -17.55
N ASN A 64 7.46 -3.41 -17.11
CA ASN A 64 7.53 -2.60 -15.87
C ASN A 64 6.67 -1.32 -15.95
N LEU A 65 6.57 -0.70 -17.14
CA LEU A 65 5.72 0.47 -17.38
C LEU A 65 4.22 0.15 -17.30
N GLU A 66 3.81 -1.03 -17.78
CA GLU A 66 2.41 -1.46 -17.72
C GLU A 66 1.99 -1.74 -16.27
N LYS A 67 2.85 -2.42 -15.50
CA LYS A 67 2.62 -2.63 -14.05
C LYS A 67 2.50 -1.31 -13.31
N PHE A 68 3.30 -0.31 -13.67
CA PHE A 68 3.23 1.01 -13.09
C PHE A 68 1.90 1.71 -13.43
N GLY A 69 1.51 1.75 -14.70
CA GLY A 69 0.23 2.32 -15.12
C GLY A 69 -0.98 1.63 -14.48
N LEU A 70 -0.96 0.29 -14.44
CA LEU A 70 -1.96 -0.51 -13.74
C LEU A 70 -2.00 -0.16 -12.25
N SER A 71 -0.86 0.06 -11.59
CA SER A 71 -0.80 0.33 -10.15
C SER A 71 -1.47 1.64 -9.79
N LEU A 72 -1.27 2.67 -10.61
CA LEU A 72 -1.93 3.96 -10.45
C LEU A 72 -3.45 3.83 -10.66
N GLY A 73 -3.87 3.17 -11.75
CA GLY A 73 -5.30 2.97 -12.04
C GLY A 73 -6.00 2.16 -10.95
N LEU A 74 -5.41 1.04 -10.53
CA LEU A 74 -5.94 0.18 -9.47
C LEU A 74 -5.99 0.89 -8.14
N SER A 75 -4.98 1.72 -7.80
CA SER A 75 -4.99 2.46 -6.54
C SER A 75 -6.21 3.37 -6.44
N ILE A 76 -6.47 4.17 -7.46
CA ILE A 76 -7.61 5.10 -7.48
C ILE A 76 -8.94 4.34 -7.35
N CYS A 77 -9.10 3.25 -8.11
CA CYS A 77 -10.28 2.39 -8.02
C CYS A 77 -10.45 1.80 -6.62
N ILE A 78 -9.39 1.22 -6.04
CA ILE A 78 -9.42 0.57 -4.73
C ILE A 78 -9.70 1.61 -3.64
N THR A 79 -9.02 2.75 -3.63
CA THR A 79 -9.26 3.76 -2.59
C THR A 79 -10.64 4.38 -2.67
N GLY A 80 -11.15 4.59 -3.89
CA GLY A 80 -12.53 5.02 -4.10
C GLY A 80 -13.53 3.98 -3.59
N LEU A 81 -13.32 2.71 -3.92
CA LEU A 81 -14.16 1.60 -3.46
C LEU A 81 -14.10 1.43 -1.93
N LEU A 82 -12.92 1.49 -1.33
CA LEU A 82 -12.75 1.41 0.13
C LEU A 82 -13.44 2.58 0.83
N GLY A 83 -13.30 3.80 0.29
CA GLY A 83 -14.01 4.97 0.81
C GLY A 83 -15.53 4.83 0.70
N PHE A 84 -16.02 4.33 -0.43
CA PHE A 84 -17.44 4.10 -0.66
C PHE A 84 -18.00 3.03 0.30
N VAL A 85 -17.35 1.86 0.38
CA VAL A 85 -17.75 0.78 1.29
C VAL A 85 -17.73 1.28 2.73
N LEU A 86 -16.68 2.03 3.12
CA LEU A 86 -16.60 2.58 4.46
C LEU A 86 -17.74 3.56 4.75
N SER A 87 -18.10 4.40 3.77
CA SER A 87 -19.22 5.32 3.86
C SER A 87 -20.58 4.64 4.02
N LEU A 88 -20.72 3.37 3.59
CA LEU A 88 -21.95 2.61 3.78
C LEU A 88 -22.06 2.03 5.20
N ILE A 89 -20.93 1.75 5.85
CA ILE A 89 -20.88 1.06 7.15
C ILE A 89 -20.76 2.07 8.31
N TYR A 90 -20.03 3.17 8.11
CA TYR A 90 -19.69 4.11 9.17
C TYR A 90 -19.55 5.55 8.66
N ILE A 91 -19.61 6.51 9.59
CA ILE A 91 -19.36 7.92 9.27
C ILE A 91 -17.91 8.10 8.83
N ILE A 92 -17.73 8.77 7.68
CA ILE A 92 -16.42 9.08 7.15
C ILE A 92 -15.71 10.06 8.09
N SER A 93 -14.58 9.61 8.64
CA SER A 93 -13.63 10.47 9.37
C SER A 93 -12.23 10.29 8.80
N GLU A 94 -11.35 11.28 9.00
CA GLU A 94 -9.93 11.17 8.63
C GLU A 94 -9.31 9.89 9.20
N TYR A 95 -9.61 9.58 10.48
CA TYR A 95 -9.13 8.39 11.18
C TYR A 95 -9.64 7.10 10.55
N THR A 96 -10.93 7.05 10.22
CA THR A 96 -11.54 5.83 9.70
C THR A 96 -11.00 5.50 8.31
N ILE A 97 -10.82 6.50 7.43
CA ILE A 97 -10.24 6.28 6.09
C ILE A 97 -8.80 5.78 6.22
N LEU A 98 -8.01 6.42 7.07
CA LEU A 98 -6.59 6.08 7.24
C LEU A 98 -6.43 4.66 7.82
N LEU A 99 -7.30 4.29 8.76
CA LEU A 99 -7.34 2.95 9.33
C LEU A 99 -7.71 1.89 8.28
N THR A 100 -8.72 2.15 7.43
CA THR A 100 -9.11 1.20 6.37
C THR A 100 -8.00 0.99 5.34
N ILE A 101 -7.35 2.08 4.88
CA ILE A 101 -6.28 2.00 3.88
C ILE A 101 -5.02 1.37 4.47
N SER A 102 -4.69 1.66 5.73
CA SER A 102 -3.56 1.04 6.40
C SER A 102 -3.77 -0.46 6.59
N LEU A 103 -4.97 -0.91 7.00
CA LEU A 103 -5.31 -2.33 7.09
C LEU A 103 -5.17 -3.03 5.74
N TRP A 104 -5.65 -2.42 4.66
CA TRP A 104 -5.49 -2.93 3.31
C TRP A 104 -4.01 -3.12 2.94
N ASN A 105 -3.19 -2.07 3.16
CA ASN A 105 -1.77 -2.12 2.85
C ASN A 105 -1.03 -3.17 3.69
N ILE A 106 -1.34 -3.28 4.98
CA ILE A 106 -0.74 -4.30 5.87
C ILE A 106 -1.11 -5.70 5.37
N PHE A 107 -2.38 -5.96 5.08
CA PHE A 107 -2.85 -7.26 4.61
C PHE A 107 -2.14 -7.70 3.33
N PHE A 108 -2.12 -6.85 2.30
CA PHE A 108 -1.44 -7.19 1.05
C PHE A 108 0.09 -7.22 1.18
N SER A 109 0.68 -6.42 2.07
CA SER A 109 2.12 -6.48 2.34
C SER A 109 2.54 -7.82 2.94
N MET A 110 1.75 -8.35 3.89
CA MET A 110 1.98 -9.69 4.46
C MET A 110 1.82 -10.76 3.39
N LEU A 111 0.76 -10.67 2.57
CA LEU A 111 0.49 -11.62 1.50
C LEU A 111 1.66 -11.66 0.49
N LEU A 112 2.13 -10.49 0.06
CA LEU A 112 3.29 -10.36 -0.84
C LEU A 112 4.57 -10.93 -0.24
N PHE A 113 4.82 -10.64 1.04
CA PHE A 113 5.99 -11.18 1.76
C PHE A 113 5.96 -12.71 1.79
N ILE A 114 4.79 -13.30 2.09
CA ILE A 114 4.60 -14.75 2.11
C ILE A 114 4.84 -15.34 0.72
N MET A 115 4.26 -14.76 -0.33
CA MET A 115 4.46 -15.23 -1.72
C MET A 115 5.93 -15.19 -2.14
N ARG A 116 6.66 -14.13 -1.76
CA ARG A 116 8.11 -14.02 -2.02
C ARG A 116 8.92 -15.04 -1.24
N ALA A 117 8.57 -15.29 0.02
CA ALA A 117 9.25 -16.28 0.85
C ALA A 117 9.06 -17.71 0.33
N TYR A 118 7.86 -18.06 -0.16
CA TYR A 118 7.60 -19.39 -0.74
C TYR A 118 8.36 -19.64 -2.05
N ASN A 119 8.45 -18.65 -2.94
CA ASN A 119 9.13 -18.79 -4.24
C ASN A 119 10.68 -18.65 -4.17
N TYR A 120 11.25 -18.47 -2.98
CA TYR A 120 12.71 -18.42 -2.77
C TYR A 120 13.31 -19.78 -2.38
N LYS A 121 12.49 -20.83 -2.24
CA LYS A 121 12.93 -22.23 -2.19
C LYS A 121 13.01 -22.81 -3.61
#